data_AF-A0A3D3UXJ7-F1
#
_entry.id   AF-A0A3D3UXJ7-F1
#
_cell.length_a   1.000
_cell.length_b   1.000
_cell.length_c   1.000
_cell.angle_alpha   90.00
_cell.angle_beta   90.00
_cell.angle_gamma   90.00
#
_symmetry.space_group_name_H-M   'P 1'
#
loop_
_entity.id
_entity.type
_entity.pdbx_description
1 polymer ?
#
loop_
_entity_poly.entity_id
_entity_poly.type
_entity_poly.pdbx_seq_one_letter_code
_entity_poly.pdbx_strand_id
1 'polypeptide(L)'
;MKVSQLRCEYLDNPLGIDEREPRLSWIVTSEARGQRQTAYQIRVASDIDKLLSGKADLWDSGKVASDETVNVVYQGKPLVSRQRCFWQVRVWDKNSNVSKWSSSARWSMGLLNKEDWQSE
;
A
#
# COMPACT_ATOMS: atom_id res chain seq x y z
N MET A 1 -5.94 2.02 17.43
CA MET A 1 -6.38 1.34 16.18
C MET A 1 -5.26 0.43 15.69
N LYS A 2 -5.62 -0.70 15.09
CA LYS A 2 -4.69 -1.64 14.46
C LYS A 2 -5.08 -1.80 12.99
N VAL A 3 -4.09 -1.79 12.10
CA VAL A 3 -4.30 -2.02 10.67
C VAL A 3 -3.85 -3.43 10.32
N SER A 4 -4.63 -4.13 9.50
CA SER A 4 -4.43 -5.53 9.14
C SER A 4 -5.09 -5.86 7.80
N GLN A 5 -4.86 -7.07 7.29
CA GLN A 5 -5.45 -7.55 6.02
C GLN A 5 -5.21 -6.58 4.86
N LEU A 6 -3.94 -6.24 4.65
CA LEU A 6 -3.52 -5.41 3.53
C LEU A 6 -3.73 -6.20 2.23
N ARG A 7 -4.39 -5.57 1.26
CA ARG A 7 -4.67 -6.14 -0.05
C ARG A 7 -4.28 -5.17 -1.15
N CYS A 8 -3.79 -5.74 -2.25
CA CYS A 8 -3.53 -5.04 -3.49
C CYS A 8 -4.41 -5.70 -4.56
N GLU A 9 -5.21 -4.92 -5.29
CA GLU A 9 -6.16 -5.45 -6.28
C GLU A 9 -7.04 -6.58 -5.70
N TYR A 10 -7.53 -6.38 -4.48
CA TYR A 10 -8.35 -7.33 -3.69
C TYR A 10 -7.66 -8.65 -3.28
N LEU A 11 -6.39 -8.82 -3.60
CA LEU A 11 -5.59 -10.02 -3.34
C LEU A 11 -4.61 -9.83 -2.18
N ASP A 12 -4.28 -10.92 -1.49
CA ASP A 12 -3.18 -10.96 -0.51
C ASP A 12 -1.86 -11.20 -1.24
N ASN A 13 -0.95 -10.24 -1.12
CA ASN A 13 0.40 -10.30 -1.68
C ASN A 13 0.51 -10.77 -3.15
N PRO A 14 -0.26 -10.18 -4.10
CA PRO A 14 -0.34 -10.69 -5.46
C PRO A 14 0.97 -10.59 -6.22
N LEU A 15 1.16 -11.51 -7.17
CA LEU A 15 2.33 -11.57 -8.03
C LEU A 15 1.94 -11.37 -9.48
N GLY A 16 2.66 -10.51 -10.19
CA GLY A 16 2.52 -10.34 -11.63
C GLY A 16 1.26 -9.58 -12.03
N ILE A 17 0.88 -8.54 -11.28
CA ILE A 17 -0.25 -7.68 -11.68
C ILE A 17 0.18 -6.73 -12.80
N ASP A 18 -0.73 -6.46 -13.72
CA ASP A 18 -0.48 -5.56 -14.86
C ASP A 18 -1.14 -4.18 -14.70
N GLU A 19 -1.88 -3.98 -13.60
CA GLU A 19 -2.49 -2.70 -13.25
C GLU A 19 -1.41 -1.68 -12.86
N ARG A 20 -1.31 -0.58 -13.59
CA ARG A 20 -0.26 0.44 -13.42
C ARG A 20 -0.51 1.34 -12.21
N GLU A 21 -1.77 1.46 -11.82
CA GLU A 21 -2.23 2.24 -10.67
C GLU A 21 -3.00 1.32 -9.70
N PRO A 22 -2.33 0.34 -9.08
CA PRO A 22 -3.02 -0.68 -8.30
C PRO A 22 -3.74 -0.07 -7.08
N ARG A 23 -4.89 -0.65 -6.77
CA ARG A 23 -5.77 -0.28 -5.67
C ARG A 23 -5.36 -1.01 -4.40
N LEU A 24 -5.11 -0.22 -3.37
CA LEU A 24 -4.74 -0.70 -2.04
C LEU A 24 -5.95 -0.67 -1.13
N SER A 25 -6.04 -1.66 -0.24
CA SER A 25 -7.11 -1.78 0.74
C SER A 25 -6.58 -2.36 2.04
N TRP A 26 -7.18 -1.99 3.16
CA TRP A 26 -6.82 -2.48 4.47
C TRP A 26 -8.04 -2.51 5.40
N ILE A 27 -7.95 -3.32 6.46
CA ILE A 27 -8.94 -3.34 7.53
C ILE A 27 -8.37 -2.64 8.76
N VAL A 28 -9.17 -1.74 9.33
CA VAL A 28 -8.87 -1.06 10.58
C VAL A 28 -9.75 -1.62 11.70
N THR A 29 -9.13 -2.04 12.81
CA THR A 29 -9.82 -2.54 14.00
C THR A 29 -9.49 -1.68 15.23
N SER A 30 -10.42 -1.64 16.19
CA SER A 30 -10.29 -0.87 17.43
C SER A 30 -11.17 -1.50 18.51
N GLU A 31 -10.68 -1.52 19.75
CA GLU A 31 -11.44 -1.98 20.92
C GLU A 31 -12.40 -0.89 21.44
N ALA A 32 -12.10 0.38 21.17
CA ALA A 32 -12.97 1.49 21.57
C ALA A 32 -14.16 1.64 20.61
N ARG A 33 -15.37 1.75 21.18
CA ARG A 33 -16.63 1.93 20.45
C ARG A 33 -16.66 3.26 19.68
N GLY A 34 -17.19 3.22 18.46
CA GLY A 34 -17.34 4.41 17.62
C GLY A 34 -16.00 5.05 17.24
N GLN A 35 -14.93 4.24 17.17
CA GLN A 35 -13.68 4.67 16.57
C GLN A 35 -13.75 4.53 15.05
N ARG A 36 -13.15 5.50 14.36
CA ARG A 36 -13.05 5.53 12.91
C ARG A 36 -11.70 6.09 12.49
N GLN A 37 -11.27 5.72 11.30
CA GLN A 37 -10.15 6.38 10.63
C GLN A 37 -10.58 7.80 10.24
N THR A 38 -9.66 8.77 10.37
CA THR A 38 -9.85 10.15 9.88
C THR A 38 -8.77 10.57 8.88
N ALA A 39 -7.64 9.85 8.86
CA ALA A 39 -6.59 10.02 7.88
C ALA A 39 -5.80 8.72 7.73
N TYR A 40 -5.08 8.60 6.61
CA TYR A 40 -4.12 7.52 6.39
C TYR A 40 -2.80 8.07 5.84
N GLN A 41 -1.77 7.23 5.89
CA GLN A 41 -0.53 7.42 5.17
C GLN A 41 -0.02 6.07 4.69
N ILE A 42 0.30 6.01 3.41
CA ILE A 42 0.83 4.83 2.74
C ILE A 42 2.29 5.10 2.40
N ARG A 43 3.13 4.08 2.60
CA ARG A 43 4.50 4.05 2.11
C ARG A 43 4.70 2.84 1.23
N VAL A 44 5.36 3.04 0.11
CA VAL A 44 5.75 2.02 -0.85
C VAL A 44 7.23 2.15 -1.16
N ALA A 45 7.94 1.04 -1.13
CA ALA A 45 9.35 0.97 -1.48
C ALA A 45 9.64 -0.22 -2.39
N SER A 46 10.72 -0.13 -3.17
CA SER A 46 11.17 -1.19 -4.09
C SER A 46 11.80 -2.38 -3.36
N ASP A 47 12.06 -2.24 -2.06
CA ASP A 47 12.78 -3.19 -1.23
C ASP A 47 12.27 -3.12 0.21
N ILE A 48 12.28 -4.26 0.92
CA ILE A 48 11.74 -4.35 2.27
C ILE A 48 12.58 -3.56 3.28
N ASP A 49 13.90 -3.57 3.17
CA ASP A 49 14.79 -2.87 4.12
C ASP A 49 14.65 -1.35 3.94
N LYS A 50 14.45 -0.89 2.70
CA LYS A 50 14.09 0.51 2.42
C LYS A 50 12.77 0.89 3.07
N LEU A 51 11.74 0.05 2.94
CA LEU A 51 10.43 0.32 3.56
C LEU A 51 10.54 0.44 5.08
N LEU A 52 11.23 -0.52 5.72
CA LEU A 52 11.35 -0.62 7.17
C LEU A 52 12.25 0.49 7.76
N SER A 53 13.25 0.97 7.01
CA SER A 53 14.04 2.16 7.36
C SER A 53 13.30 3.49 7.08
N GLY A 54 12.07 3.43 6.54
CA GLY A 54 11.26 4.61 6.24
C GLY A 54 11.58 5.28 4.91
N LYS A 55 12.44 4.69 4.09
CA LYS A 55 12.77 5.15 2.73
C LYS A 55 11.75 4.61 1.73
N ALA A 56 10.65 5.32 1.58
CA ALA A 56 9.59 5.00 0.63
C ALA A 56 9.93 5.55 -0.78
N ASP A 57 10.82 4.86 -1.50
CA ASP A 57 11.38 5.36 -2.76
C ASP A 57 10.43 5.30 -3.95
N LEU A 58 9.31 4.58 -3.84
CA LEU A 58 8.25 4.51 -4.86
C LEU A 58 7.11 5.49 -4.57
N TRP A 59 6.63 5.53 -3.32
CA TRP A 59 5.54 6.41 -2.93
C TRP A 59 5.51 6.66 -1.42
N ASP A 60 5.37 7.92 -1.01
CA ASP A 60 4.87 8.29 0.31
C ASP A 60 3.68 9.21 0.09
N SER A 61 2.48 8.80 0.49
CA SER A 61 1.27 9.62 0.30
C SER A 61 1.27 10.88 1.18
N GLY A 62 2.15 10.95 2.19
CA GLY A 62 1.97 11.85 3.31
C GLY A 62 0.68 11.54 4.08
N LYS A 63 0.30 12.43 5.00
CA LYS A 63 -0.99 12.31 5.69
C LYS A 63 -2.11 12.78 4.76
N VAL A 64 -2.99 11.86 4.37
CA VAL A 64 -4.18 12.15 3.57
C VAL A 64 -5.40 12.15 4.50
N ALA A 65 -6.13 13.26 4.55
CA ALA A 65 -7.36 13.39 5.33
C ALA A 65 -8.52 12.71 4.62
N SER A 66 -8.69 11.41 4.87
CA SER A 66 -9.74 10.57 4.29
C SER A 66 -10.02 9.38 5.22
N ASP A 67 -11.29 8.97 5.29
CA ASP A 67 -11.74 7.76 5.97
C ASP A 67 -11.79 6.53 5.05
N GLU A 68 -11.41 6.69 3.78
CA GLU A 68 -11.31 5.58 2.83
C GLU A 68 -10.28 4.55 3.29
N THR A 69 -10.66 3.27 3.23
CA THR A 69 -9.79 2.13 3.54
C THR A 69 -9.77 1.08 2.43
N VAL A 70 -10.49 1.34 1.33
CA VAL A 70 -10.67 0.41 0.21
C VAL A 70 -10.52 1.21 -1.08
N ASN A 71 -9.97 0.57 -2.12
CA ASN A 71 -9.77 1.17 -3.43
C ASN A 71 -8.92 2.44 -3.46
N VAL A 72 -7.96 2.58 -2.53
CA VAL A 72 -7.03 3.70 -2.54
C VAL A 72 -6.00 3.48 -3.64
N VAL A 73 -6.11 4.26 -4.70
CA VAL A 73 -5.29 4.14 -5.91
C VAL A 73 -3.85 4.55 -5.60
N TYR A 74 -2.90 3.76 -6.08
CA TYR A 74 -1.48 4.11 -6.04
C TYR A 74 -1.21 5.38 -6.86
N GLN A 75 -0.61 6.40 -6.23
CA GLN A 75 -0.30 7.70 -6.84
C GLN A 75 1.21 8.02 -6.79
N GLY A 76 2.03 6.98 -6.76
CA GLY A 76 3.48 7.12 -6.68
C GLY A 76 4.16 7.24 -8.02
N LYS A 77 5.45 6.94 -8.03
CA LYS A 77 6.23 6.86 -9.28
C LYS A 77 5.68 5.78 -10.21
N PRO A 78 5.74 5.96 -11.54
CA PRO A 78 5.34 4.94 -12.50
C PRO A 78 5.98 3.58 -12.19
N LEU A 79 5.15 2.54 -12.18
CA LEU A 79 5.59 1.17 -11.95
C LEU A 79 6.15 0.56 -13.24
N VAL A 80 7.17 -0.30 -13.11
CA VAL A 80 7.84 -0.95 -14.25
C VAL A 80 7.69 -2.46 -14.20
N SER A 81 7.89 -3.13 -15.34
CA SER A 81 7.82 -4.59 -15.46
C SER A 81 8.70 -5.30 -14.43
N ARG A 82 8.20 -6.41 -13.86
CA ARG A 82 8.89 -7.24 -12.84
C ARG A 82 9.24 -6.51 -11.53
N GLN A 83 8.78 -5.27 -11.33
CA GLN A 83 9.08 -4.51 -10.12
C GLN A 83 8.39 -5.13 -8.91
N ARG A 84 9.15 -5.35 -7.84
CA ARG A 84 8.60 -5.70 -6.52
C ARG A 84 8.32 -4.42 -5.76
N CYS A 85 7.15 -4.36 -5.15
CA CYS A 85 6.71 -3.24 -4.34
C CYS A 85 6.34 -3.76 -2.96
N PHE A 86 6.94 -3.18 -1.93
CA PHE A 86 6.62 -3.44 -0.54
C PHE A 86 5.91 -2.23 0.02
N TRP A 87 4.85 -2.43 0.80
CA TRP A 87 4.08 -1.32 1.33
C TRP A 87 3.57 -1.57 2.74
N GLN A 88 3.30 -0.46 3.41
CA GLN A 88 2.69 -0.42 4.74
C GLN A 88 1.80 0.81 4.85
N VAL A 89 0.85 0.75 5.77
CA VAL A 89 -0.09 1.84 6.03
C VAL A 89 -0.17 2.13 7.53
N ARG A 90 -0.34 3.40 7.88
CA ARG A 90 -0.74 3.83 9.22
C ARG A 90 -1.93 4.77 9.12
N VAL A 91 -2.70 4.86 10.19
CA VAL A 91 -3.97 5.59 10.22
C VAL A 91 -4.04 6.53 11.41
N TRP A 92 -4.89 7.53 11.32
CA TRP A 92 -5.25 8.41 12.45
C TRP A 92 -6.67 8.11 12.89
N ASP A 93 -6.89 8.11 14.19
CA ASP A 93 -8.22 7.94 14.78
C ASP A 93 -8.99 9.27 14.87
N LYS A 94 -10.21 9.23 15.43
CA LYS A 94 -11.05 10.43 15.58
C LYS A 94 -10.47 11.50 16.52
N ASN A 95 -9.52 11.12 17.37
CA ASN A 95 -8.84 12.01 18.31
C ASN A 95 -7.50 12.50 17.76
N SER A 96 -7.22 12.29 16.46
CA SER A 96 -5.94 12.58 15.81
C SER A 96 -4.75 11.77 16.35
N ASN A 97 -4.99 10.65 17.05
CA ASN A 97 -3.91 9.75 17.45
C ASN A 97 -3.48 8.88 16.27
N VAL A 98 -2.17 8.80 16.05
CA VAL A 98 -1.60 7.97 14.98
C VAL A 98 -1.43 6.51 15.45
N SER A 99 -1.74 5.56 14.57
CA SER A 99 -1.44 4.14 14.80
C SER A 99 0.04 3.84 14.61
N LYS A 100 0.49 2.68 15.11
CA LYS A 100 1.70 2.06 14.56
C LYS A 100 1.51 1.77 13.07
N TRP A 101 2.61 1.64 12.34
CA TRP A 101 2.57 1.07 11.00
C TRP A 101 2.01 -0.35 11.03
N SER A 102 1.31 -0.74 9.96
CA SER A 102 0.94 -2.13 9.72
C SER A 102 2.18 -3.01 9.54
N SER A 103 1.99 -4.33 9.58
CA SER A 103 2.97 -5.23 8.95
C SER A 103 3.11 -4.87 7.46
N SER A 104 4.29 -5.10 6.89
CA SER A 104 4.52 -4.92 5.47
C SER A 104 3.76 -5.95 4.64
N ALA A 105 3.14 -5.51 3.57
CA ALA A 105 2.62 -6.36 2.50
C ALA A 105 3.38 -6.05 1.20
N ARG A 106 3.12 -6.81 0.14
CA ARG A 106 3.81 -6.65 -1.14
C ARG A 106 2.88 -6.86 -2.34
N TRP A 107 3.33 -6.42 -3.49
CA TRP A 107 2.90 -6.95 -4.78
C TRP A 107 4.09 -6.99 -5.75
N SER A 108 3.95 -7.68 -6.88
CA SER A 108 4.90 -7.53 -7.98
C SER A 108 4.20 -7.24 -9.29
N MET A 109 4.84 -6.44 -10.13
CA MET A 109 4.38 -6.15 -11.48
C MET A 109 4.66 -7.33 -12.41
N GLY A 110 3.76 -7.55 -13.36
CA GLY A 110 3.95 -8.47 -14.47
C GLY A 110 4.83 -7.88 -15.57
N LEU A 111 4.55 -8.26 -16.82
CA LEU A 111 5.20 -7.71 -18.00
C LEU A 111 4.27 -6.64 -18.60
N LEU A 112 4.60 -5.37 -18.38
CA LEU A 112 3.74 -4.24 -18.72
C LEU A 112 3.84 -3.79 -20.18
N ASN A 113 4.90 -4.21 -20.88
CA ASN A 113 5.14 -3.92 -22.28
C ASN A 113 5.19 -5.22 -23.08
N LYS A 114 4.62 -5.21 -24.29
CA LYS A 114 4.68 -6.36 -25.21
C LYS A 114 6.11 -6.73 -25.61
N GLU A 115 7.02 -5.74 -25.63
CA GLU A 115 8.44 -5.93 -25.95
C GLU A 115 9.20 -6.73 -24.88
N ASP A 116 8.68 -6.81 -23.65
CA ASP A 116 9.28 -7.60 -22.57
C ASP A 116 8.98 -9.12 -22.71
N TRP A 117 8.10 -9.49 -23.65
CA TRP A 117 7.83 -10.87 -24.04
C TRP A 117 8.80 -11.29 -25.15
N GLN A 118 10.04 -11.62 -24.78
CA GLN A 118 10.93 -12.37 -25.68
C GLN A 118 10.59 -13.85 -25.57
N SER A 119 9.80 -14.36 -26.51
CA SER A 119 9.74 -15.78 -26.85
C SER A 119 10.79 -16.06 -27.92
N GLU A 120 11.73 -16.97 -27.65
CA GLU A 120 12.54 -17.63 -28.70
C GLU A 120 11.67 -18.53 -29.58
#